data_AF-A0A9P6TEY3-F1
#
_entry.id   AF-A0A9P6TEY3-F1
#
_cell.length_a   1.000
_cell.length_b   1.000
_cell.length_c   1.000
_cell.angle_alpha   90.00
_cell.angle_beta   90.00
_cell.angle_gamma   90.00
#
_symmetry.space_group_name_H-M   'P 1'
#
loop_
_entity.id
_entity.type
_entity.pdbx_description
1 polymer ?
#
loop_
_entity_poly.entity_id
_entity_poly.type
_entity_poly.pdbx_seq_one_letter_code
_entity_poly.pdbx_strand_id
1 'polypeptide(L)'
;MDNEVHEQHFKRGFEWDWSAPRGYSNTTEASLLAAPLQAPPPIIEDKAADYALKNYPNLFKIVCPINVDMLEILLEDHPNQPFVISVLDGLCNGFWPMSNTPPDDGVINKNHTICNNFPELLRSARDKEVTADRYSTGFQKLAPGMIVSPLLLVEKKGSSKMHVCTDMSHGNPSLNNFIMKDKIWVVFDSFISFTLYMVELKAKGKKIFLWRTNAARAYWNMPIHPQYQLRQIILIGDQYHVDHCVNFRSSASPKIWHCQDILWCFFFSLVLWLAVYKFGITRINNLMDDTWGVCTKDKFTTYKGSRMPTDQAKFLYLFDTLNTPWEWKKQIWGEKIEIIRHYVDASNLSFSLSPEKKQDLILALWTFVSVKQHKLKDWKSLLRWASWGLNSFPLGRFALQAAVVRINGKRIHLDDYYI
;
A
#
# COMPACT_ATOMS: atom_id res chain seq x y z
N MET A 1 11.13 -34.21 35.20
CA MET A 1 10.39 -33.08 34.61
C MET A 1 11.32 -31.90 34.73
N ASP A 2 12.25 -31.80 33.79
CA ASP A 2 13.21 -30.71 33.72
C ASP A 2 12.53 -29.53 33.05
N ASN A 3 12.27 -28.49 33.83
CA ASN A 3 11.93 -27.18 33.31
C ASN A 3 13.21 -26.56 32.75
N GLU A 4 13.51 -26.80 31.48
CA GLU A 4 14.44 -25.95 30.74
C GLU A 4 13.85 -24.53 30.71
N VAL A 5 14.41 -23.66 31.54
CA VAL A 5 14.23 -22.22 31.44
C VAL A 5 14.86 -21.82 30.10
N HIS A 6 14.04 -21.64 29.07
CA HIS A 6 14.50 -21.11 27.79
C HIS A 6 15.10 -19.71 28.03
N GLU A 7 16.43 -19.61 27.91
CA GLU A 7 17.13 -18.33 27.99
C GLU A 7 16.67 -17.42 26.85
N GLN A 8 15.97 -16.34 27.18
CA GLN A 8 15.62 -15.30 26.22
C GLN A 8 16.89 -14.60 25.73
N HIS A 9 17.25 -14.79 24.46
CA HIS A 9 18.44 -14.16 23.89
C HIS A 9 18.12 -12.79 23.28
N PHE A 10 18.53 -11.74 23.99
CA PHE A 10 18.44 -10.37 23.50
C PHE A 10 19.59 -10.08 22.54
N LYS A 11 19.30 -9.84 21.26
CA LYS A 11 20.30 -9.33 20.30
C LYS A 11 19.77 -8.10 19.59
N ARG A 12 20.42 -6.95 19.85
CA ARG A 12 20.14 -5.64 19.22
C ARG A 12 18.72 -5.09 19.48
N GLY A 13 18.13 -5.44 20.63
CA GLY A 13 16.86 -4.89 21.05
C GLY A 13 15.62 -5.57 20.47
N PHE A 14 15.77 -6.69 19.77
CA PHE A 14 14.68 -7.59 19.42
C PHE A 14 14.63 -8.74 20.42
N GLU A 15 13.46 -9.00 20.99
CA GLU A 15 13.19 -10.19 21.80
C GLU A 15 12.87 -11.34 20.86
N TRP A 16 13.62 -12.43 21.00
CA TRP A 16 13.34 -13.69 20.34
C TRP A 16 13.05 -14.69 21.44
N ASP A 17 11.78 -15.04 21.59
CA ASP A 17 11.47 -16.34 22.16
C ASP A 17 11.93 -17.40 21.14
N TRP A 18 12.14 -18.65 21.56
CA TRP A 18 12.67 -19.77 20.75
C TRP A 18 14.20 -19.90 20.65
N SER A 19 14.67 -21.12 20.90
CA SER A 19 16.07 -21.57 20.78
C SER A 19 16.61 -21.60 19.34
N ALA A 20 15.76 -21.48 18.32
CA ALA A 20 16.13 -21.44 16.89
C ALA A 20 15.05 -20.81 15.99
N PRO A 21 14.77 -19.49 16.08
CA PRO A 21 13.73 -18.86 15.30
C PRO A 21 14.13 -18.82 13.82
N ARG A 22 13.28 -19.43 12.96
CA ARG A 22 13.42 -19.38 11.50
C ARG A 22 12.74 -18.12 10.98
N GLY A 23 13.31 -17.50 9.94
CA GLY A 23 12.62 -16.39 9.28
C GLY A 23 11.29 -16.86 8.69
N TYR A 24 10.31 -15.97 8.71
CA TYR A 24 8.97 -16.22 8.20
C TYR A 24 8.43 -14.98 7.49
N SER A 25 7.32 -15.15 6.79
CA SER A 25 6.55 -14.05 6.21
C SER A 25 5.08 -14.24 6.55
N ASN A 26 4.52 -13.27 7.25
CA ASN A 26 3.09 -13.29 7.57
C ASN A 26 2.25 -13.04 6.32
N THR A 27 2.80 -12.30 5.35
CA THR A 27 2.10 -11.91 4.12
C THR A 27 1.94 -13.08 3.16
N THR A 28 2.86 -14.06 3.16
CA THR A 28 2.81 -15.22 2.25
C THR A 28 1.74 -16.24 2.61
N GLU A 29 1.31 -16.27 3.87
CA GLU A 29 0.25 -17.16 4.35
C GLU A 29 -1.09 -16.45 4.55
N ALA A 30 -1.12 -15.12 4.40
CA ALA A 30 -2.33 -14.32 4.62
C ALA A 30 -3.51 -14.77 3.74
N SER A 31 -3.25 -15.20 2.50
CA SER A 31 -4.29 -15.68 1.58
C SER A 31 -4.94 -16.99 2.00
N LEU A 32 -4.27 -17.80 2.84
CA LEU A 32 -4.78 -19.11 3.28
C LEU A 32 -5.99 -18.97 4.20
N LEU A 33 -6.06 -17.88 4.97
CA LEU A 33 -7.11 -17.64 5.98
C LEU A 33 -7.97 -16.42 5.65
N ALA A 34 -7.70 -15.73 4.55
CA ALA A 34 -8.47 -14.57 4.13
C ALA A 34 -9.93 -14.95 3.81
N ALA A 35 -10.87 -14.16 4.31
CA ALA A 35 -12.26 -14.27 3.89
C ALA A 35 -12.42 -13.79 2.43
N PRO A 36 -13.37 -14.35 1.67
CA PRO A 36 -13.74 -13.82 0.37
C PRO A 36 -14.04 -12.32 0.42
N LEU A 37 -13.68 -11.61 -0.65
CA LEU A 37 -13.94 -10.18 -0.77
C LEU A 37 -15.44 -9.90 -0.85
N GLN A 38 -15.83 -8.73 -0.35
CA GLN A 38 -17.22 -8.30 -0.42
C GLN A 38 -17.62 -8.04 -1.88
N ALA A 39 -18.69 -8.69 -2.32
CA ALA A 39 -19.33 -8.41 -3.60
C ALA A 39 -20.07 -7.05 -3.59
N PRO A 40 -20.21 -6.37 -4.74
CA PRO A 40 -21.08 -5.21 -4.85
C PRO A 40 -22.52 -5.53 -4.43
N PRO A 41 -23.27 -4.55 -3.89
CA PRO A 41 -24.69 -4.74 -3.62
C PRO A 41 -25.46 -5.01 -4.92
N PRO A 42 -26.62 -5.70 -4.85
CA PRO A 42 -27.50 -5.88 -6.00
C PRO A 42 -27.81 -4.52 -6.67
N ILE A 43 -27.70 -4.46 -8.01
CA ILE A 43 -27.88 -3.20 -8.75
C ILE A 43 -29.25 -2.54 -8.51
N ILE A 44 -30.28 -3.33 -8.21
CA ILE A 44 -31.64 -2.84 -7.89
C ILE A 44 -31.69 -2.00 -6.61
N GLU A 45 -30.71 -2.15 -5.72
CA GLU A 45 -30.58 -1.40 -4.48
C GLU A 45 -29.83 -0.07 -4.67
N ASP A 46 -29.07 0.10 -5.76
CA ASP A 46 -28.36 1.35 -6.12
C ASP A 46 -28.96 1.95 -7.40
N LYS A 47 -30.09 2.65 -7.24
CA LYS A 47 -30.84 3.27 -8.35
C LYS A 47 -30.00 4.29 -9.13
N ALA A 48 -29.13 5.01 -8.45
CA ALA A 48 -28.24 5.99 -9.09
C ALA A 48 -27.23 5.29 -10.00
N ALA A 49 -26.59 4.22 -9.53
CA ALA A 49 -25.69 3.42 -10.36
C ALA A 49 -26.44 2.75 -11.52
N ASP A 50 -27.63 2.17 -11.29
CA ASP A 50 -28.44 1.57 -12.34
C ASP A 50 -28.76 2.57 -13.46
N TYR A 51 -29.20 3.78 -13.07
CA TYR A 51 -29.45 4.86 -14.01
C TYR A 51 -28.19 5.25 -14.78
N ALA A 52 -27.05 5.46 -14.09
CA ALA A 52 -25.83 5.92 -14.73
C ALA A 52 -25.23 4.88 -15.69
N LEU A 53 -25.21 3.61 -15.31
CA LEU A 53 -24.69 2.52 -16.14
C LEU A 53 -25.53 2.30 -17.40
N LYS A 54 -26.86 2.48 -17.32
CA LYS A 54 -27.75 2.39 -18.48
C LYS A 54 -27.63 3.57 -19.43
N ASN A 55 -27.52 4.80 -18.91
CA ASN A 55 -27.58 6.01 -19.72
C ASN A 55 -26.20 6.49 -20.19
N TYR A 56 -25.13 6.14 -19.46
CA TYR A 56 -23.77 6.58 -19.75
C TYR A 56 -22.76 5.41 -19.71
N PRO A 57 -23.02 4.27 -20.39
CA PRO A 57 -22.16 3.08 -20.29
C PRO A 57 -20.71 3.36 -20.70
N ASN A 58 -20.49 4.27 -21.66
CA ASN A 58 -19.17 4.64 -22.16
C ASN A 58 -18.26 5.32 -21.10
N LEU A 59 -18.84 5.80 -19.99
CA LEU A 59 -18.08 6.43 -18.91
C LEU A 59 -17.47 5.44 -17.94
N PHE A 60 -17.88 4.17 -17.97
CA PHE A 60 -17.46 3.16 -17.01
C PHE A 60 -16.72 2.04 -17.73
N LYS A 61 -15.55 1.65 -17.20
CA LYS A 61 -14.70 0.66 -17.85
C LYS A 61 -13.90 -0.12 -16.82
N ILE A 62 -13.75 -1.42 -17.03
CA ILE A 62 -12.75 -2.21 -16.29
C ILE A 62 -11.41 -2.06 -16.98
N VAL A 63 -10.43 -1.55 -16.25
CA VAL A 63 -9.05 -1.40 -16.72
C VAL A 63 -8.14 -2.18 -15.79
N CYS A 64 -7.74 -3.38 -16.23
CA CYS A 64 -6.81 -4.23 -15.52
C CYS A 64 -5.70 -4.69 -16.46
N PRO A 65 -4.42 -4.38 -16.17
CA PRO A 65 -3.31 -4.91 -16.96
C PRO A 65 -2.96 -6.36 -16.59
N ILE A 66 -3.44 -6.87 -15.45
CA ILE A 66 -3.08 -8.20 -14.94
C ILE A 66 -3.66 -9.28 -15.86
N ASN A 67 -2.86 -10.30 -16.18
CA ASN A 67 -3.33 -11.48 -16.89
C ASN A 67 -4.10 -12.39 -15.92
N VAL A 68 -5.42 -12.21 -15.89
CA VAL A 68 -6.31 -12.93 -14.95
C VAL A 68 -6.39 -14.42 -15.29
N ASP A 69 -6.44 -14.78 -16.57
CA ASP A 69 -6.49 -16.19 -17.01
C ASP A 69 -5.27 -16.96 -16.52
N MET A 70 -4.07 -16.37 -16.67
CA MET A 70 -2.84 -16.98 -16.15
C MET A 70 -2.81 -17.03 -14.62
N LEU A 71 -3.36 -16.02 -13.95
CA LEU A 71 -3.47 -16.01 -12.50
C LEU A 71 -4.37 -17.14 -12.00
N GLU A 72 -5.52 -17.35 -12.65
CA GLU A 72 -6.46 -18.42 -12.35
C GLU A 72 -5.80 -19.80 -12.51
N ILE A 73 -5.14 -20.05 -13.66
CA ILE A 73 -4.41 -21.31 -13.91
C ILE A 73 -3.35 -21.57 -12.83
N LEU A 74 -2.59 -20.55 -12.44
CA LEU A 74 -1.53 -20.70 -11.46
C LEU A 74 -2.06 -20.95 -10.04
N LEU A 75 -3.29 -20.54 -9.75
CA LEU A 75 -3.95 -20.64 -8.45
C LEU A 75 -4.97 -21.78 -8.35
N GLU A 76 -5.07 -22.66 -9.35
CA GLU A 76 -6.02 -23.78 -9.39
C GLU A 76 -5.94 -24.67 -8.13
N ASP A 77 -4.75 -24.89 -7.58
CA ASP A 77 -4.50 -25.70 -6.38
C ASP A 77 -4.33 -24.89 -5.09
N HIS A 78 -4.64 -23.58 -5.12
CA HIS A 78 -4.63 -22.78 -3.90
C HIS A 78 -5.68 -23.32 -2.92
N PRO A 79 -5.35 -23.55 -1.64
CA PRO A 79 -6.27 -24.23 -0.70
C PRO A 79 -7.51 -23.40 -0.33
N ASN A 80 -7.43 -22.07 -0.42
CA ASN A 80 -8.54 -21.16 -0.18
C ASN A 80 -9.13 -20.66 -1.51
N GLN A 81 -9.82 -21.55 -2.24
CA GLN A 81 -10.50 -21.22 -3.49
C GLN A 81 -11.58 -20.13 -3.36
N PRO A 82 -12.41 -20.06 -2.28
CA PRO A 82 -13.38 -18.98 -2.14
C PRO A 82 -12.76 -17.58 -2.17
N PHE A 83 -11.59 -17.39 -1.54
CA PHE A 83 -10.86 -16.14 -1.60
C PHE A 83 -10.30 -15.87 -3.00
N VAL A 84 -9.65 -16.87 -3.63
CA VAL A 84 -9.12 -16.77 -4.99
C VAL A 84 -10.19 -16.31 -5.98
N ILE A 85 -11.34 -16.99 -6.00
CA ILE A 85 -12.46 -16.68 -6.89
C ILE A 85 -12.93 -15.23 -6.68
N SER A 86 -13.04 -14.76 -5.43
CA SER A 86 -13.44 -13.38 -5.15
C SER A 86 -12.43 -12.32 -5.62
N VAL A 87 -11.13 -12.65 -5.62
CA VAL A 87 -10.08 -11.76 -6.15
C VAL A 87 -10.09 -11.76 -7.68
N LEU A 88 -10.25 -12.93 -8.32
CA LEU A 88 -10.38 -13.04 -9.77
C LEU A 88 -11.60 -12.28 -10.29
N ASP A 89 -12.75 -12.42 -9.61
CA ASP A 89 -13.96 -11.65 -9.90
C ASP A 89 -13.69 -10.14 -9.78
N GLY A 90 -13.02 -9.69 -8.72
CA GLY A 90 -12.64 -8.29 -8.57
C GLY A 90 -11.69 -7.77 -9.65
N LEU A 91 -10.82 -8.60 -10.22
CA LEU A 91 -9.95 -8.23 -11.34
C LEU A 91 -10.71 -8.16 -12.68
N CYS A 92 -11.66 -9.07 -12.90
CA CYS A 92 -12.46 -9.14 -14.13
C CYS A 92 -13.62 -8.12 -14.17
N ASN A 93 -14.31 -7.96 -13.05
CA ASN A 93 -15.55 -7.18 -12.93
C ASN A 93 -15.38 -5.91 -12.08
N GLY A 94 -14.21 -5.71 -11.49
CA GLY A 94 -13.89 -4.57 -10.64
C GLY A 94 -14.20 -4.82 -9.16
N PHE A 95 -13.33 -4.31 -8.29
CA PHE A 95 -13.45 -4.49 -6.85
C PHE A 95 -14.52 -3.58 -6.24
N TRP A 96 -15.31 -4.12 -5.30
CA TRP A 96 -16.08 -3.31 -4.37
C TRP A 96 -15.21 -2.96 -3.15
N PRO A 97 -15.03 -1.67 -2.81
CA PRO A 97 -14.05 -1.25 -1.81
C PRO A 97 -14.57 -1.37 -0.37
N MET A 98 -15.34 -2.42 -0.05
CA MET A 98 -15.92 -2.66 1.28
C MET A 98 -16.64 -1.42 1.84
N SER A 99 -17.45 -0.79 0.99
CA SER A 99 -18.19 0.43 1.30
C SER A 99 -19.66 0.15 1.54
N ASN A 100 -20.28 0.94 2.42
CA ASN A 100 -21.73 1.15 2.38
C ASN A 100 -22.08 1.97 1.14
N THR A 101 -23.28 1.77 0.58
CA THR A 101 -23.76 2.55 -0.56
C THR A 101 -23.94 4.02 -0.14
N PRO A 102 -23.23 4.97 -0.77
CA PRO A 102 -23.43 6.40 -0.50
C PRO A 102 -24.85 6.84 -0.93
N PRO A 103 -25.41 7.90 -0.33
CA PRO A 103 -26.72 8.41 -0.72
C PRO A 103 -26.75 8.90 -2.18
N ASP A 104 -27.95 8.91 -2.76
CA ASP A 104 -28.18 9.27 -4.18
C ASP A 104 -28.05 10.77 -4.48
N ASP A 105 -27.93 11.62 -3.45
CA ASP A 105 -27.93 13.08 -3.57
C ASP A 105 -26.69 13.66 -4.26
N GLY A 106 -25.61 12.88 -4.39
CA GLY A 106 -24.38 13.30 -5.05
C GLY A 106 -23.69 14.45 -4.31
N VAL A 107 -22.36 14.54 -4.44
CA VAL A 107 -21.58 15.54 -3.69
C VAL A 107 -20.46 16.08 -4.56
N ILE A 108 -20.32 17.41 -4.61
CA ILE A 108 -19.19 18.06 -5.29
C ILE A 108 -18.20 18.58 -4.25
N ASN A 109 -17.12 17.85 -4.01
CA ASN A 109 -16.03 18.33 -3.18
C ASN A 109 -15.01 19.08 -4.05
N LYS A 110 -14.81 20.37 -3.77
CA LYS A 110 -13.90 21.22 -4.55
C LYS A 110 -12.44 20.80 -4.32
N ASN A 111 -11.64 20.88 -5.38
CA ASN A 111 -10.19 20.69 -5.30
C ASN A 111 -9.56 21.65 -4.28
N HIS A 112 -8.45 21.22 -3.69
CA HIS A 112 -7.67 22.06 -2.78
C HIS A 112 -7.16 23.32 -3.50
N THR A 113 -7.07 24.44 -2.79
CA THR A 113 -6.72 25.75 -3.37
C THR A 113 -5.38 25.76 -4.12
N ILE A 114 -4.42 24.95 -3.68
CA ILE A 114 -3.12 24.77 -4.35
C ILE A 114 -3.25 24.34 -5.81
N CYS A 115 -4.30 23.58 -6.15
CA CYS A 115 -4.56 23.10 -7.50
C CYS A 115 -4.82 24.26 -8.49
N ASN A 116 -5.37 25.38 -8.00
CA ASN A 116 -5.64 26.56 -8.83
C ASN A 116 -4.36 27.23 -9.34
N ASN A 117 -3.23 27.04 -8.65
CA ASN A 117 -1.95 27.63 -9.03
C ASN A 117 -1.24 26.83 -10.14
N PHE A 118 -1.66 25.59 -10.40
CA PHE A 118 -0.98 24.70 -11.35
C PHE A 118 -1.97 23.97 -12.30
N PRO A 119 -2.81 24.69 -13.05
CA PRO A 119 -3.83 24.10 -13.91
C PRO A 119 -3.24 23.21 -15.02
N GLU A 120 -2.09 23.61 -15.60
CA GLU A 120 -1.42 22.84 -16.66
C GLU A 120 -0.88 21.50 -16.16
N LEU A 121 -0.48 21.43 -14.89
CA LEU A 121 -0.04 20.17 -14.28
C LEU A 121 -1.21 19.20 -14.15
N LEU A 122 -2.38 19.68 -13.75
CA LEU A 122 -3.60 18.88 -13.67
C LEU A 122 -4.03 18.39 -15.06
N ARG A 123 -3.99 19.25 -16.08
CA ARG A 123 -4.31 18.88 -17.47
C ARG A 123 -3.34 17.83 -18.01
N SER A 124 -2.03 18.01 -17.80
CA SER A 124 -1.03 17.02 -18.21
C SER A 124 -1.19 15.68 -17.48
N ALA A 125 -1.56 15.70 -16.19
CA ALA A 125 -1.88 14.49 -15.45
C ALA A 125 -3.12 13.82 -16.02
N ARG A 126 -4.23 14.55 -16.18
CA ARG A 126 -5.46 14.08 -16.83
C ARG A 126 -5.17 13.40 -18.16
N ASP A 127 -4.44 14.05 -19.06
CA ASP A 127 -4.21 13.54 -20.40
C ASP A 127 -3.46 12.19 -20.38
N LYS A 128 -2.52 12.03 -19.44
CA LYS A 128 -1.81 10.75 -19.24
C LYS A 128 -2.72 9.65 -18.72
N GLU A 129 -3.65 9.99 -17.82
CA GLU A 129 -4.58 9.03 -17.23
C GLU A 129 -5.69 8.66 -18.22
N VAL A 130 -6.20 9.61 -19.00
CA VAL A 130 -7.17 9.37 -20.10
C VAL A 130 -6.53 8.54 -21.21
N THR A 131 -5.30 8.86 -21.64
CA THR A 131 -4.59 8.08 -22.67
C THR A 131 -4.36 6.63 -22.25
N ALA A 132 -4.23 6.40 -20.94
CA ALA A 132 -4.06 5.07 -20.39
C ALA A 132 -5.39 4.41 -19.98
N ASP A 133 -6.53 4.97 -20.41
CA ASP A 133 -7.89 4.57 -20.07
C ASP A 133 -8.23 4.53 -18.58
N ARG A 134 -7.35 5.03 -17.69
CA ARG A 134 -7.63 5.03 -16.24
C ARG A 134 -8.69 6.07 -15.90
N TYR A 135 -8.75 7.16 -16.66
CA TYR A 135 -9.83 8.14 -16.61
C TYR A 135 -10.72 8.03 -17.84
N SER A 136 -12.03 8.23 -17.66
CA SER A 136 -12.95 8.37 -18.79
C SER A 136 -12.70 9.68 -19.56
N THR A 137 -13.26 9.76 -20.77
CA THR A 137 -13.31 11.01 -21.53
C THR A 137 -14.08 12.08 -20.75
N GLY A 138 -13.70 13.35 -20.94
CA GLY A 138 -14.32 14.46 -20.22
C GLY A 138 -15.83 14.59 -20.50
N PHE A 139 -16.61 14.81 -19.46
CA PHE A 139 -18.06 15.06 -19.54
C PHE A 139 -18.47 16.25 -18.67
N GLN A 140 -19.64 16.84 -18.95
CA GLN A 140 -20.05 18.13 -18.40
C GLN A 140 -21.18 18.03 -17.35
N LYS A 141 -22.02 17.00 -17.44
CA LYS A 141 -23.19 16.85 -16.57
C LYS A 141 -23.03 15.63 -15.68
N LEU A 142 -23.08 15.85 -14.36
CA LEU A 142 -23.10 14.77 -13.38
C LEU A 142 -24.45 14.04 -13.41
N ALA A 143 -24.40 12.72 -13.34
CA ALA A 143 -25.57 11.87 -13.09
C ALA A 143 -25.89 11.86 -11.58
N PRO A 144 -27.14 11.51 -11.18
CA PRO A 144 -27.49 11.27 -9.79
C PRO A 144 -26.52 10.30 -9.10
N GLY A 145 -26.25 10.51 -7.81
CA GLY A 145 -25.30 9.72 -7.02
C GLY A 145 -23.82 9.93 -7.34
N MET A 146 -23.45 10.72 -8.36
CA MET A 146 -22.04 11.00 -8.62
C MET A 146 -21.40 11.80 -7.48
N ILE A 147 -20.24 11.34 -7.03
CA ILE A 147 -19.43 12.02 -6.00
C ILE A 147 -18.11 12.46 -6.61
N VAL A 148 -17.88 13.77 -6.58
CA VAL A 148 -16.63 14.39 -7.01
C VAL A 148 -15.65 14.39 -5.85
N SER A 149 -14.53 13.71 -6.07
CA SER A 149 -13.40 13.62 -5.17
C SER A 149 -12.45 14.78 -5.42
N PRO A 150 -12.01 15.49 -4.37
CA PRO A 150 -11.16 16.65 -4.53
C PRO A 150 -9.72 16.22 -4.83
N LEU A 151 -9.07 16.94 -5.74
CA LEU A 151 -7.65 16.77 -6.04
C LEU A 151 -6.77 17.65 -5.14
N LEU A 152 -5.58 17.14 -4.86
CA LEU A 152 -4.52 17.79 -4.09
C LEU A 152 -3.19 17.64 -4.85
N LEU A 153 -2.36 18.68 -4.78
CA LEU A 153 -0.97 18.62 -5.25
C LEU A 153 -0.02 18.38 -4.10
N VAL A 154 0.88 17.41 -4.28
CA VAL A 154 1.89 17.04 -3.29
C VAL A 154 3.28 17.04 -3.91
N GLU A 155 4.22 17.70 -3.26
CA GLU A 155 5.62 17.67 -3.66
C GLU A 155 6.22 16.29 -3.44
N LYS A 156 6.94 15.80 -4.46
CA LYS A 156 7.75 14.60 -4.30
C LYS A 156 8.91 14.91 -3.36
N LYS A 157 9.07 14.10 -2.31
CA LYS A 157 10.19 14.23 -1.37
C LYS A 157 11.53 14.34 -2.11
N GLY A 158 12.27 15.42 -1.84
CA GLY A 158 13.59 15.68 -2.44
C GLY A 158 13.55 16.22 -3.88
N SER A 159 12.40 16.71 -4.36
CA SER A 159 12.23 17.28 -5.70
C SER A 159 11.19 18.40 -5.69
N SER A 160 11.38 19.41 -6.53
CA SER A 160 10.35 20.42 -6.84
C SER A 160 9.19 19.89 -7.72
N LYS A 161 9.14 18.58 -8.00
CA LYS A 161 8.13 17.98 -8.85
C LYS A 161 6.88 17.67 -8.02
N MET A 162 5.77 18.26 -8.41
CA MET A 162 4.45 18.00 -7.83
C MET A 162 3.79 16.78 -8.49
N HIS A 163 3.03 16.02 -7.71
CA HIS A 163 2.15 14.96 -8.19
C HIS A 163 0.70 15.25 -7.79
N VAL A 164 -0.22 14.87 -8.66
CA VAL A 164 -1.67 14.94 -8.40
C VAL A 164 -2.06 13.74 -7.56
N CYS A 165 -2.85 13.97 -6.51
CA CYS A 165 -3.42 12.93 -5.66
C CYS A 165 -4.91 13.22 -5.43
N THR A 166 -5.71 12.17 -5.32
CA THR A 166 -7.11 12.30 -4.92
C THR A 166 -7.21 12.27 -3.40
N ASP A 167 -7.79 13.32 -2.80
CA ASP A 167 -7.99 13.41 -1.34
C ASP A 167 -9.36 12.88 -0.93
N MET A 168 -9.45 11.56 -0.87
CA MET A 168 -10.66 10.84 -0.51
C MET A 168 -11.13 11.10 0.93
N SER A 169 -10.33 11.79 1.76
CA SER A 169 -10.67 12.13 3.15
C SER A 169 -11.19 13.56 3.31
N HIS A 170 -11.22 14.34 2.23
CA HIS A 170 -11.68 15.72 2.23
C HIS A 170 -13.12 15.81 1.69
N GLY A 171 -13.88 16.78 2.20
CA GLY A 171 -15.29 16.95 1.87
C GLY A 171 -16.26 16.44 2.94
N ASN A 172 -17.53 16.79 2.80
CA ASN A 172 -18.59 16.34 3.70
C ASN A 172 -19.88 15.98 2.92
N PRO A 173 -20.25 14.68 2.85
CA PRO A 173 -19.44 13.53 3.27
C PRO A 173 -18.20 13.33 2.38
N SER A 174 -17.10 12.88 2.97
CA SER A 174 -15.95 12.35 2.21
C SER A 174 -16.21 10.90 1.82
N LEU A 175 -15.64 10.42 0.72
CA LEU A 175 -15.82 9.02 0.30
C LEU A 175 -15.35 8.01 1.34
N ASN A 176 -14.32 8.36 2.09
CA ASN A 176 -13.83 7.53 3.18
C ASN A 176 -14.78 7.40 4.38
N ASN A 177 -15.84 8.21 4.44
CA ASN A 177 -16.85 8.08 5.48
C ASN A 177 -17.72 6.83 5.25
N PHE A 178 -17.82 6.33 4.02
CA PHE A 178 -18.66 5.18 3.67
C PHE A 178 -17.95 3.83 3.79
N ILE A 179 -16.63 3.85 3.96
CA ILE A 179 -15.81 2.64 4.06
C ILE A 179 -15.98 1.96 5.41
N MET A 180 -16.26 0.65 5.39
CA MET A 180 -16.35 -0.21 6.58
C MET A 180 -14.95 -0.61 7.07
N LYS A 181 -14.35 0.25 7.89
CA LYS A 181 -12.94 0.10 8.36
C LYS A 181 -12.72 -1.13 9.24
N ASP A 182 -13.75 -1.62 9.90
CA ASP A 182 -13.77 -2.82 10.72
C ASP A 182 -13.59 -4.10 9.90
N LYS A 183 -13.98 -4.09 8.62
CA LYS A 183 -13.81 -5.21 7.69
C LYS A 183 -12.43 -5.28 7.05
N ILE A 184 -11.58 -4.31 7.34
CA ILE A 184 -10.26 -4.18 6.74
C ILE A 184 -9.23 -4.88 7.64
N TRP A 185 -8.69 -6.00 7.17
CA TRP A 185 -7.60 -6.69 7.86
C TRP A 185 -6.50 -7.10 6.89
N VAL A 186 -5.28 -6.60 7.13
CA VAL A 186 -4.06 -6.97 6.40
C VAL A 186 -2.94 -7.16 7.38
N VAL A 187 -2.14 -8.20 7.17
CA VAL A 187 -0.92 -8.45 7.92
C VAL A 187 0.26 -8.07 7.04
N PHE A 188 1.25 -7.39 7.61
CA PHE A 188 2.47 -7.00 6.92
C PHE A 188 3.69 -7.64 7.59
N ASP A 189 4.76 -7.80 6.80
CA ASP A 189 6.05 -8.16 7.36
C ASP A 189 6.74 -6.97 7.99
N SER A 190 7.63 -7.27 8.93
CA SER A 190 8.45 -6.28 9.61
C SER A 190 9.93 -6.65 9.47
N PHE A 191 10.83 -5.73 9.84
CA PHE A 191 12.24 -6.07 9.90
C PHE A 191 12.54 -7.21 10.88
N ILE A 192 11.65 -7.49 11.84
CA ILE A 192 11.77 -8.61 12.77
C ILE A 192 11.79 -9.92 11.98
N SER A 193 10.71 -10.22 11.26
CA SER A 193 10.60 -11.46 10.50
C SER A 193 11.70 -11.60 9.44
N PHE A 194 12.15 -10.47 8.87
CA PHE A 194 13.26 -10.42 7.92
C PHE A 194 14.65 -10.68 8.53
N THR A 195 14.94 -10.18 9.73
CA THR A 195 16.28 -10.26 10.35
C THR A 195 16.72 -11.70 10.56
N LEU A 196 15.77 -12.57 10.91
CA LEU A 196 16.01 -13.99 11.16
C LEU A 196 16.62 -14.70 9.96
N TYR A 197 16.17 -14.41 8.73
CA TYR A 197 16.77 -14.96 7.52
C TYR A 197 18.25 -14.62 7.38
N MET A 198 18.63 -13.38 7.74
CA MET A 198 20.02 -12.95 7.67
C MET A 198 20.87 -13.57 8.79
N VAL A 199 20.33 -13.67 10.01
CA VAL A 199 21.00 -14.31 11.14
C VAL A 199 21.29 -15.78 10.84
N GLU A 200 20.31 -16.51 10.31
CA GLU A 200 20.44 -17.91 9.91
C GLU A 200 21.57 -18.11 8.89
N LEU A 201 21.59 -17.30 7.82
CA LEU A 201 22.61 -17.40 6.78
C LEU A 201 24.00 -17.01 7.29
N LYS A 202 24.09 -16.01 8.18
CA LYS A 202 25.37 -15.59 8.77
C LYS A 202 25.92 -16.64 9.72
N ALA A 203 25.07 -17.31 10.51
CA ALA A 203 25.45 -18.43 11.35
C ALA A 203 26.04 -19.59 10.53
N LYS A 204 25.57 -19.78 9.30
CA LYS A 204 26.11 -20.75 8.32
C LYS A 204 27.38 -20.26 7.59
N GLY A 205 27.96 -19.12 7.99
CA GLY A 205 29.15 -18.54 7.38
C GLY A 205 28.95 -18.07 5.93
N LYS A 206 27.70 -17.85 5.48
CA LYS A 206 27.41 -17.46 4.11
C LYS A 206 27.53 -15.94 3.94
N LYS A 207 28.04 -15.52 2.78
CA LYS A 207 27.97 -14.12 2.35
C LYS A 207 26.54 -13.82 1.85
N ILE A 208 25.93 -12.76 2.39
CA ILE A 208 24.53 -12.40 2.19
C ILE A 208 24.44 -11.21 1.24
N PHE A 209 23.51 -11.28 0.29
CA PHE A 209 23.09 -10.18 -0.56
C PHE A 209 21.59 -9.95 -0.36
N LEU A 210 21.19 -8.68 -0.34
CA LEU A 210 19.81 -8.24 -0.23
C LEU A 210 19.29 -7.93 -1.62
N TRP A 211 17.99 -8.11 -1.81
CA TRP A 211 17.28 -7.63 -2.99
C TRP A 211 15.95 -6.98 -2.60
N ARG A 212 15.53 -5.99 -3.37
CA ARG A 212 14.24 -5.33 -3.25
C ARG A 212 13.64 -5.15 -4.64
N THR A 213 12.37 -5.54 -4.74
CA THR A 213 11.53 -5.37 -5.90
C THR A 213 10.32 -4.49 -5.56
N ASN A 214 9.97 -3.59 -6.46
CA ASN A 214 8.79 -2.72 -6.32
C ASN A 214 7.90 -2.85 -7.56
N ALA A 215 6.62 -3.13 -7.33
CA ALA A 215 5.62 -3.13 -8.39
C ALA A 215 5.32 -1.69 -8.85
N ALA A 216 5.30 -1.48 -10.16
CA ALA A 216 4.97 -0.16 -10.70
C ALA A 216 3.46 0.04 -10.66
N ARG A 217 3.05 1.23 -10.17
CA ARG A 217 1.65 1.68 -10.22
C ARG A 217 0.67 0.69 -9.58
N ALA A 218 1.13 -0.03 -8.54
CA ALA A 218 0.42 -1.10 -7.85
C ALA A 218 -1.11 -0.88 -7.76
N TYR A 219 -1.51 0.23 -7.15
CA TYR A 219 -2.91 0.59 -6.94
C TYR A 219 -3.68 0.80 -8.25
N TRP A 220 -3.11 1.53 -9.21
CA TRP A 220 -3.75 1.76 -10.52
C TRP A 220 -3.90 0.52 -11.40
N ASN A 221 -3.31 -0.61 -11.00
CA ASN A 221 -3.54 -1.90 -11.67
C ASN A 221 -4.83 -2.58 -11.21
N MET A 222 -5.46 -2.09 -10.13
CA MET A 222 -6.67 -2.66 -9.53
C MET A 222 -7.91 -1.89 -10.04
N PRO A 223 -8.79 -2.53 -10.83
CA PRO A 223 -10.02 -1.90 -11.30
C PRO A 223 -11.06 -1.79 -10.18
N ILE A 224 -11.86 -0.73 -10.19
CA ILE A 224 -13.00 -0.56 -9.28
C ILE A 224 -14.28 -0.99 -9.99
N HIS A 225 -15.22 -1.60 -9.25
CA HIS A 225 -16.51 -2.01 -9.80
C HIS A 225 -17.27 -0.81 -10.41
N PRO A 226 -17.93 -0.92 -11.59
CA PRO A 226 -18.57 0.20 -12.28
C PRO A 226 -19.62 0.94 -11.42
N GLN A 227 -20.36 0.22 -10.58
CA GLN A 227 -21.29 0.84 -9.62
C GLN A 227 -20.59 1.82 -8.66
N TYR A 228 -19.36 1.50 -8.25
CA TYR A 228 -18.57 2.35 -7.35
C TYR A 228 -17.75 3.39 -8.11
N GLN A 229 -17.38 3.15 -9.38
CA GLN A 229 -16.73 4.15 -10.23
C GLN A 229 -17.54 5.46 -10.31
N LEU A 230 -18.87 5.37 -10.28
CA LEU A 230 -19.79 6.52 -10.19
C LEU A 230 -19.45 7.46 -9.02
N ARG A 231 -18.88 6.91 -7.94
CA ARG A 231 -18.59 7.64 -6.70
C ARG A 231 -17.17 8.21 -6.68
N GLN A 232 -16.34 7.98 -7.70
CA GLN A 232 -14.97 8.50 -7.78
C GLN A 232 -14.77 9.37 -9.02
N ILE A 233 -15.59 10.42 -9.10
CA ILE A 233 -15.47 11.43 -10.15
C ILE A 233 -14.37 12.42 -9.77
N ILE A 234 -13.62 12.91 -10.74
CA ILE A 234 -12.66 13.99 -10.56
C ILE A 234 -13.05 15.18 -11.42
N LEU A 235 -12.73 16.38 -10.95
CA LEU A 235 -12.95 17.64 -11.68
C LEU A 235 -11.61 18.26 -12.05
N ILE A 236 -11.34 18.42 -13.34
CA ILE A 236 -10.13 19.08 -13.85
C ILE A 236 -10.53 20.12 -14.88
N GLY A 237 -10.28 21.39 -14.56
CA GLY A 237 -10.81 22.50 -15.35
C GLY A 237 -12.32 22.57 -15.20
N ASP A 238 -13.03 22.49 -16.33
CA ASP A 238 -14.48 22.50 -16.44
C ASP A 238 -15.07 21.11 -16.73
N GLN A 239 -14.24 20.07 -16.81
CA GLN A 239 -14.67 18.71 -17.18
C GLN A 239 -14.57 17.74 -16.01
N TYR A 240 -15.57 16.86 -15.94
CA TYR A 240 -15.58 15.70 -15.06
C TYR A 240 -14.99 14.48 -15.76
N HIS A 241 -14.37 13.62 -14.99
CA HIS A 241 -13.86 12.32 -15.44
C HIS A 241 -14.17 11.27 -14.40
N VAL A 242 -14.47 10.05 -14.83
CA VAL A 242 -14.60 8.88 -13.96
C VAL A 242 -13.22 8.29 -13.76
N ASP A 243 -12.80 8.05 -12.52
CA ASP A 243 -11.64 7.22 -12.23
C ASP A 243 -12.04 5.74 -12.28
N HIS A 244 -11.36 4.92 -13.07
CA HIS A 244 -11.70 3.51 -13.25
C HIS A 244 -10.98 2.59 -12.27
N CYS A 245 -9.89 3.04 -11.67
CA CYS A 245 -9.00 2.22 -10.85
C CYS A 245 -9.01 2.66 -9.38
N VAL A 246 -8.23 1.97 -8.55
CA VAL A 246 -7.94 2.37 -7.18
C VAL A 246 -7.05 3.62 -7.19
N ASN A 247 -7.39 4.59 -6.35
CA ASN A 247 -6.72 5.88 -6.30
C ASN A 247 -5.56 5.88 -5.31
N PHE A 248 -4.39 6.40 -5.73
CA PHE A 248 -3.27 6.60 -4.82
C PHE A 248 -3.42 7.90 -4.02
N ARG A 249 -3.20 7.82 -2.70
CA ARG A 249 -3.36 8.95 -1.79
C ARG A 249 -2.07 9.73 -1.51
N SER A 250 -2.26 11.01 -1.22
CA SER A 250 -1.30 11.92 -0.60
C SER A 250 -0.83 11.42 0.77
N SER A 251 0.48 11.42 1.01
CA SER A 251 1.09 11.12 2.32
C SER A 251 0.68 12.07 3.45
N ALA A 252 -0.02 13.16 3.15
CA ALA A 252 -0.43 14.18 4.12
C ALA A 252 -1.70 13.80 4.91
N SER A 253 -2.41 12.75 4.51
CA SER A 253 -3.74 12.50 5.06
C SER A 253 -3.60 11.32 6.07
N PRO A 254 -3.62 11.57 7.40
CA PRO A 254 -2.73 10.85 8.32
C PRO A 254 -3.36 9.69 9.09
N LYS A 255 -4.60 9.27 8.78
CA LYS A 255 -5.42 8.58 9.79
C LYS A 255 -6.02 7.21 9.49
N ILE A 256 -6.08 6.72 8.27
CA ILE A 256 -6.71 5.42 8.00
C ILE A 256 -5.93 4.77 6.86
N TRP A 257 -5.56 3.51 7.02
CA TRP A 257 -5.27 2.65 5.86
C TRP A 257 -6.60 2.42 5.17
N HIS A 258 -6.76 2.95 3.96
CA HIS A 258 -8.05 2.96 3.29
C HIS A 258 -8.27 1.63 2.57
N CYS A 259 -9.53 1.17 2.53
CA CYS A 259 -9.92 -0.11 1.91
C CYS A 259 -9.41 -0.29 0.48
N GLN A 260 -9.36 0.80 -0.29
CA GLN A 260 -8.93 0.81 -1.68
C GLN A 260 -7.43 0.48 -1.81
N ASP A 261 -6.58 0.98 -0.90
CA ASP A 261 -5.15 0.64 -0.84
C ASP A 261 -4.92 -0.85 -0.54
N ILE A 262 -5.90 -1.50 0.07
CA ILE A 262 -5.81 -2.87 0.57
C ILE A 262 -6.27 -3.90 -0.47
N LEU A 263 -7.02 -3.46 -1.49
CA LEU A 263 -7.36 -4.31 -2.64
C LEU A 263 -6.10 -4.84 -3.34
N TRP A 264 -5.07 -4.00 -3.47
CA TRP A 264 -3.76 -4.44 -3.94
C TRP A 264 -3.18 -5.53 -3.04
N CYS A 265 -3.24 -5.37 -1.72
CA CYS A 265 -2.70 -6.36 -0.78
C CYS A 265 -3.38 -7.72 -0.89
N PHE A 266 -4.68 -7.78 -1.18
CA PHE A 266 -5.39 -9.05 -1.40
C PHE A 266 -4.87 -9.77 -2.64
N PHE A 267 -4.84 -9.10 -3.79
CA PHE A 267 -4.22 -9.65 -5.00
C PHE A 267 -2.77 -10.06 -4.75
N PHE A 268 -1.99 -9.17 -4.13
CA PHE A 268 -0.57 -9.39 -3.93
C PHE A 268 -0.28 -10.53 -2.95
N SER A 269 -1.17 -10.80 -1.99
CA SER A 269 -1.04 -11.99 -1.12
C SER A 269 -1.07 -13.30 -1.91
N LEU A 270 -1.88 -13.39 -2.97
CA LEU A 270 -1.89 -14.55 -3.87
C LEU A 270 -0.61 -14.62 -4.71
N VAL A 271 -0.10 -13.48 -5.18
CA VAL A 271 1.20 -13.41 -5.88
C VAL A 271 2.35 -13.87 -4.96
N LEU A 272 2.33 -13.49 -3.69
CA LEU A 272 3.30 -13.93 -2.70
C LEU A 272 3.17 -15.43 -2.41
N TRP A 273 1.95 -15.96 -2.34
CA TRP A 273 1.74 -17.41 -2.23
C TRP A 273 2.35 -18.14 -3.43
N LEU A 274 2.08 -17.69 -4.66
CA LEU A 274 2.70 -18.26 -5.87
C LEU A 274 4.23 -18.19 -5.81
N ALA A 275 4.79 -17.05 -5.38
CA ALA A 275 6.23 -16.86 -5.25
C ALA A 275 6.87 -17.93 -4.34
N VAL A 276 6.24 -18.23 -3.20
CA VAL A 276 6.74 -19.22 -2.24
C VAL A 276 6.48 -20.64 -2.71
N TYR A 277 5.23 -20.98 -3.02
CA TYR A 277 4.79 -22.37 -3.19
C TYR A 277 4.99 -22.90 -4.62
N LYS A 278 4.94 -22.03 -5.65
CA LYS A 278 5.15 -22.43 -7.05
C LYS A 278 6.55 -22.11 -7.55
N PHE A 279 7.09 -20.94 -7.19
CA PHE A 279 8.41 -20.49 -7.66
C PHE A 279 9.56 -20.81 -6.69
N GLY A 280 9.25 -21.31 -5.50
CA GLY A 280 10.24 -21.77 -4.51
C GLY A 280 11.10 -20.65 -3.94
N ILE A 281 10.54 -19.44 -3.80
CA ILE A 281 11.21 -18.29 -3.20
C ILE A 281 11.00 -18.36 -1.68
N THR A 282 12.04 -18.71 -0.94
CA THR A 282 11.92 -19.09 0.48
C THR A 282 12.19 -17.96 1.48
N ARG A 283 12.85 -16.89 1.06
CA ARG A 283 13.28 -15.79 1.97
C ARG A 283 12.79 -14.45 1.45
N ILE A 284 11.47 -14.32 1.43
CA ILE A 284 10.74 -13.16 0.92
C ILE A 284 9.97 -12.50 2.05
N ASN A 285 9.83 -11.18 1.98
CA ASN A 285 9.00 -10.38 2.84
C ASN A 285 8.33 -9.27 2.03
N ASN A 286 7.19 -8.80 2.50
CA ASN A 286 6.42 -7.76 1.83
C ASN A 286 5.86 -6.70 2.79
N LEU A 287 5.80 -5.47 2.27
CA LEU A 287 5.03 -4.37 2.80
C LEU A 287 4.44 -3.60 1.62
N MET A 288 3.12 -3.72 1.43
CA MET A 288 2.39 -3.07 0.34
C MET A 288 2.97 -3.43 -1.05
N ASP A 289 3.50 -2.45 -1.78
CA ASP A 289 4.10 -2.61 -3.11
C ASP A 289 5.60 -2.95 -3.08
N ASP A 290 6.24 -2.86 -1.91
CA ASP A 290 7.64 -3.22 -1.69
C ASP A 290 7.78 -4.68 -1.27
N THR A 291 8.60 -5.43 -2.00
CA THR A 291 8.97 -6.80 -1.68
C THR A 291 10.48 -6.90 -1.57
N TRP A 292 10.98 -7.62 -0.58
CA TRP A 292 12.42 -7.77 -0.39
C TRP A 292 12.76 -9.15 0.13
N GLY A 293 14.04 -9.51 0.03
CA GLY A 293 14.52 -10.80 0.46
C GLY A 293 16.03 -10.85 0.57
N VAL A 294 16.53 -12.03 0.92
CA VAL A 294 17.96 -12.31 1.03
C VAL A 294 18.37 -13.51 0.18
N CYS A 295 19.57 -13.44 -0.39
CA CYS A 295 20.17 -14.51 -1.15
C CYS A 295 21.66 -14.65 -0.80
N THR A 296 22.26 -15.77 -1.20
CA THR A 296 23.69 -16.03 -1.04
C THR A 296 24.46 -15.78 -2.33
N LYS A 297 25.79 -15.62 -2.25
CA LYS A 297 26.66 -15.32 -3.41
C LYS A 297 26.50 -16.29 -4.60
N ASP A 298 26.15 -17.54 -4.33
CA ASP A 298 25.94 -18.60 -5.32
C ASP A 298 24.58 -18.53 -6.03
N LYS A 299 23.65 -17.68 -5.57
CA LYS A 299 22.28 -17.59 -6.09
C LYS A 299 22.09 -16.34 -6.95
N PHE A 300 22.84 -16.28 -8.06
CA PHE A 300 22.70 -15.24 -9.08
C PHE A 300 22.38 -15.87 -10.43
N THR A 301 21.56 -15.18 -11.22
CA THR A 301 21.22 -15.55 -12.59
C THR A 301 21.23 -14.33 -13.49
N THR A 302 21.21 -14.55 -14.80
CA THR A 302 21.02 -13.50 -15.79
C THR A 302 19.54 -13.44 -16.16
N TYR A 303 18.93 -12.28 -15.93
CA TYR A 303 17.54 -12.00 -16.27
C TYR A 303 17.45 -10.82 -17.22
N LYS A 304 16.87 -11.01 -18.41
CA LYS A 304 16.78 -9.99 -19.48
C LYS A 304 18.11 -9.24 -19.69
N GLY A 305 19.22 -9.99 -19.74
CA GLY A 305 20.57 -9.46 -19.97
C GLY A 305 21.28 -8.87 -18.73
N SER A 306 20.63 -8.80 -17.56
CA SER A 306 21.21 -8.25 -16.34
C SER A 306 21.44 -9.33 -15.28
N ARG A 307 22.62 -9.31 -14.63
CA ARG A 307 22.93 -10.21 -13.52
C ARG A 307 22.25 -9.72 -12.23
N MET A 308 21.50 -10.60 -11.57
CA MET A 308 20.78 -10.29 -10.33
C MET A 308 20.58 -11.54 -9.47
N PRO A 309 20.15 -11.40 -8.21
CA PRO A 309 19.72 -12.51 -7.38
C PRO A 309 18.68 -13.41 -8.04
N THR A 310 18.86 -14.73 -7.96
CA THR A 310 17.97 -15.72 -8.60
C THR A 310 16.53 -15.57 -8.13
N ASP A 311 16.31 -15.35 -6.83
CA ASP A 311 14.96 -15.18 -6.27
C ASP A 311 14.30 -13.89 -6.76
N GLN A 312 15.08 -12.80 -6.90
CA GLN A 312 14.59 -11.57 -7.52
C GLN A 312 14.20 -11.77 -8.98
N ALA A 313 15.02 -12.49 -9.76
CA ALA A 313 14.73 -12.80 -11.15
C ALA A 313 13.47 -13.66 -11.30
N LYS A 314 13.31 -14.70 -10.47
CA LYS A 314 12.08 -15.52 -10.43
C LYS A 314 10.85 -14.69 -10.13
N PHE A 315 10.95 -13.75 -9.19
CA PHE A 315 9.83 -12.89 -8.83
C PHE A 315 9.47 -11.91 -9.96
N LEU A 316 10.47 -11.34 -10.65
CA LEU A 316 10.23 -10.51 -11.84
C LEU A 316 9.66 -11.32 -13.01
N TYR A 317 10.05 -12.58 -13.15
CA TYR A 317 9.46 -13.49 -14.12
C TYR A 317 7.98 -13.77 -13.82
N LEU A 318 7.63 -13.94 -12.54
CA LEU A 318 6.23 -14.04 -12.12
C LEU A 318 5.45 -12.76 -12.46
N PHE A 319 6.03 -11.59 -12.24
CA PHE A 319 5.41 -10.31 -12.64
C PHE A 319 5.20 -10.25 -14.16
N ASP A 320 6.19 -10.63 -14.96
CA ASP A 320 6.03 -10.64 -16.42
C ASP A 320 4.99 -11.66 -16.88
N THR A 321 4.90 -12.83 -16.24
CA THR A 321 3.90 -13.86 -16.52
C THR A 321 2.48 -13.37 -16.25
N LEU A 322 2.29 -12.64 -15.15
CA LEU A 322 1.01 -12.05 -14.76
C LEU A 322 0.74 -10.68 -15.39
N ASN A 323 1.62 -10.20 -16.26
CA ASN A 323 1.60 -8.84 -16.80
C ASN A 323 1.50 -7.73 -15.72
N THR A 324 2.10 -7.98 -14.55
CA THR A 324 2.22 -6.99 -13.47
C THR A 324 3.30 -5.98 -13.82
N PRO A 325 2.97 -4.68 -13.94
CA PRO A 325 3.96 -3.67 -14.33
C PRO A 325 5.09 -3.51 -13.30
N TRP A 326 6.32 -3.34 -13.78
CA TRP A 326 7.48 -3.01 -12.96
C TRP A 326 8.49 -2.16 -13.73
N GLU A 327 9.41 -1.48 -13.02
CA GLU A 327 10.42 -0.60 -13.62
C GLU A 327 11.83 -0.95 -13.15
N TRP A 328 12.79 -1.09 -14.08
CA TRP A 328 14.19 -1.44 -13.78
C TRP A 328 14.83 -0.57 -12.68
N LYS A 329 14.63 0.75 -12.75
CA LYS A 329 15.21 1.72 -11.81
C LYS A 329 14.83 1.48 -10.34
N LYS A 330 13.77 0.70 -10.08
CA LYS A 330 13.31 0.38 -8.73
C LYS A 330 13.77 -0.99 -8.22
N GLN A 331 14.31 -1.82 -9.11
CA GLN A 331 14.79 -3.17 -8.80
C GLN A 331 16.25 -3.05 -8.38
N ILE A 332 16.49 -3.24 -7.09
CA ILE A 332 17.81 -3.01 -6.49
C ILE A 332 18.27 -4.26 -5.75
N TRP A 333 19.58 -4.48 -5.74
CA TRP A 333 20.20 -5.53 -4.96
C TRP A 333 21.61 -5.10 -4.54
N GLY A 334 22.13 -5.70 -3.48
CA GLY A 334 23.46 -5.41 -2.96
C GLY A 334 23.66 -5.88 -1.53
N GLU A 335 24.86 -5.70 -0.99
CA GLU A 335 25.15 -6.00 0.42
C GLU A 335 24.49 -4.98 1.36
N LYS A 336 24.29 -3.75 0.85
CA LYS A 336 23.67 -2.67 1.59
C LYS A 336 22.69 -1.92 0.69
N ILE A 337 21.41 -1.93 1.04
CA ILE A 337 20.34 -1.32 0.25
C ILE A 337 19.31 -0.63 1.15
N GLU A 338 18.50 0.24 0.56
CA GLU A 338 17.36 0.86 1.25
C GLU A 338 16.10 0.00 1.07
N ILE A 339 15.53 -0.52 2.16
CA ILE A 339 14.26 -1.27 2.22
C ILE A 339 13.30 -0.50 3.11
N ILE A 340 12.06 -0.25 2.67
CA ILE A 340 11.04 0.50 3.44
C ILE A 340 11.62 1.78 4.05
N ARG A 341 12.39 2.53 3.25
CA ARG A 341 13.04 3.77 3.64
C ARG A 341 14.07 3.66 4.79
N HIS A 342 14.55 2.47 5.10
CA HIS A 342 15.63 2.19 6.05
C HIS A 342 16.83 1.58 5.33
N TYR A 343 18.03 1.99 5.72
CA TYR A 343 19.26 1.41 5.23
C TYR A 343 19.56 0.10 5.97
N VAL A 344 19.66 -0.99 5.21
CA VAL A 344 19.94 -2.33 5.71
C VAL A 344 21.34 -2.73 5.26
N ASP A 345 22.19 -3.12 6.22
CA ASP A 345 23.54 -3.61 5.98
C ASP A 345 23.61 -5.09 6.33
N ALA A 346 23.66 -5.96 5.31
CA ALA A 346 23.69 -7.41 5.50
C ALA A 346 25.00 -7.89 6.12
N SER A 347 26.11 -7.22 5.82
CA SER A 347 27.45 -7.57 6.33
C SER A 347 27.50 -7.35 7.85
N ASN A 348 26.94 -6.24 8.31
CA ASN A 348 26.87 -5.91 9.73
C ASN A 348 25.60 -6.41 10.44
N LEU A 349 24.60 -6.91 9.71
CA LEU A 349 23.24 -7.25 10.17
C LEU A 349 22.48 -6.07 10.81
N SER A 350 22.76 -4.84 10.39
CA SER A 350 22.23 -3.63 11.03
C SER A 350 21.15 -2.96 10.20
N PHE A 351 20.22 -2.31 10.90
CA PHE A 351 19.19 -1.45 10.33
C PHE A 351 19.45 -0.03 10.82
N SER A 352 19.31 0.94 9.93
CA SER A 352 19.45 2.33 10.30
C SER A 352 18.60 3.25 9.43
N LEU A 353 18.13 4.34 10.01
CA LEU A 353 17.66 5.48 9.22
C LEU A 353 18.86 6.17 8.55
N SER A 354 18.63 6.80 7.40
CA SER A 354 19.62 7.70 6.79
C SER A 354 19.95 8.84 7.76
N PRO A 355 21.19 9.38 7.77
CA PRO A 355 21.59 10.45 8.68
C PRO A 355 20.64 11.65 8.65
N GLU A 356 20.20 12.06 7.47
CA GLU A 356 19.21 13.12 7.26
C GLU A 356 17.88 12.81 7.97
N LYS A 357 17.30 11.63 7.76
CA LYS A 357 16.01 11.25 8.39
C LYS A 357 16.12 11.13 9.91
N LYS A 358 17.30 10.74 10.42
CA LYS A 358 17.58 10.76 11.86
C LYS A 358 17.58 12.18 12.37
N GLN A 359 18.30 13.08 11.70
CA GLN A 359 18.38 14.48 12.07
C GLN A 359 17.02 15.17 12.00
N ASP A 360 16.24 14.91 10.95
CA ASP A 360 14.88 15.42 10.78
C ASP A 360 13.97 14.98 11.94
N LEU A 361 14.02 13.69 12.32
CA LEU A 361 13.22 13.16 13.41
C LEU A 361 13.65 13.75 14.76
N ILE A 362 14.96 13.87 14.99
CA ILE A 362 15.51 14.50 16.18
C ILE A 362 15.02 15.96 16.24
N LEU A 363 15.22 16.74 15.19
CA LEU A 363 14.79 18.12 15.12
C LEU A 363 13.29 18.27 15.39
N ALA A 364 12.46 17.42 14.78
CA ALA A 364 11.01 17.43 15.01
C ALA A 364 10.65 17.12 16.46
N LEU A 365 11.34 16.18 17.12
CA LEU A 365 11.16 15.91 18.54
C LEU A 365 11.57 17.11 19.40
N TRP A 366 12.73 17.74 19.12
CA TRP A 366 13.21 18.94 19.82
C TRP A 366 12.23 20.12 19.68
N THR A 367 11.75 20.39 18.47
CA THR A 367 10.75 21.43 18.20
C THR A 367 9.42 21.12 18.88
N PHE A 368 9.04 19.84 18.96
CA PHE A 368 7.82 19.47 19.66
C PHE A 368 7.95 19.69 21.17
N VAL A 369 9.05 19.28 21.79
CA VAL A 369 9.20 19.46 23.26
C VAL A 369 9.43 20.91 23.68
N SER A 370 9.89 21.79 22.78
CA SER A 370 10.07 23.21 23.08
C SER A 370 8.75 23.96 23.26
N VAL A 371 7.64 23.41 22.75
CA VAL A 371 6.30 23.99 22.89
C VAL A 371 5.47 23.15 23.88
N LYS A 372 4.91 23.79 24.92
CA LYS A 372 4.18 23.10 25.99
C LYS A 372 2.82 22.53 25.55
N GLN A 373 2.20 23.12 24.53
CA GLN A 373 0.86 22.78 24.07
C GLN A 373 0.87 22.46 22.58
N HIS A 374 0.24 21.35 22.21
CA HIS A 374 0.12 20.88 20.82
C HIS A 374 -1.29 20.40 20.57
N LYS A 375 -1.76 20.54 19.33
CA LYS A 375 -3.04 19.94 18.93
C LYS A 375 -2.89 18.42 18.93
N LEU A 376 -4.01 17.72 19.08
CA LEU A 376 -4.01 16.26 19.05
C LEU A 376 -3.52 15.70 17.70
N LYS A 377 -3.71 16.47 16.60
CA LYS A 377 -3.20 16.16 15.27
C LYS A 377 -1.66 16.09 15.27
N ASP A 378 -1.01 17.02 15.94
CA ASP A 378 0.46 17.14 15.98
C ASP A 378 1.06 16.00 16.80
N TRP A 379 0.47 15.70 17.97
CA TRP A 379 0.82 14.52 18.77
C TRP A 379 0.73 13.23 17.94
N LYS A 380 -0.39 13.02 17.24
CA LYS A 380 -0.60 11.82 16.42
C LYS A 380 0.38 11.74 15.24
N SER A 381 0.68 12.87 14.60
CA SER A 381 1.62 12.95 13.49
C SER A 381 3.04 12.58 13.92
N LEU A 382 3.51 13.20 15.02
CA LEU A 382 4.85 12.93 15.56
C LEU A 382 4.98 11.50 16.06
N LEU A 383 4.00 10.98 16.81
CA LEU A 383 4.05 9.61 17.31
C LEU A 383 4.09 8.58 16.19
N ARG A 384 3.38 8.81 15.08
CA ARG A 384 3.46 7.94 13.91
C ARG A 384 4.86 7.97 13.29
N TRP A 385 5.43 9.16 13.13
CA TRP A 385 6.76 9.30 12.55
C TRP A 385 7.85 8.69 13.45
N ALA A 386 7.77 8.93 14.76
CA ALA A 386 8.67 8.34 15.73
C ALA A 386 8.53 6.81 15.77
N SER A 387 7.31 6.27 15.80
CA SER A 387 7.05 4.83 15.75
C SER A 387 7.64 4.20 14.49
N TRP A 388 7.46 4.84 13.33
CA TRP A 388 8.06 4.41 12.07
C TRP A 388 9.60 4.42 12.12
N GLY A 389 10.21 5.48 12.63
CA GLY A 389 11.67 5.59 12.70
C GLY A 389 12.31 4.58 13.65
N LEU A 390 11.59 4.28 14.74
CA LEU A 390 11.99 3.29 15.74
C LEU A 390 11.78 1.84 15.28
N ASN A 391 11.30 1.58 14.07
CA ASN A 391 11.36 0.24 13.47
C ASN A 391 12.79 -0.29 13.36
N SER A 392 13.78 0.62 13.22
CA SER A 392 15.21 0.27 13.25
C SER A 392 15.81 0.22 14.66
N PHE A 393 15.07 0.63 15.69
CA PHE A 393 15.51 0.66 17.08
C PHE A 393 14.34 0.31 18.03
N PRO A 394 14.03 -1.00 18.20
CA PRO A 394 12.81 -1.43 18.86
C PRO A 394 12.73 -1.04 20.33
N LEU A 395 13.85 -1.00 21.05
CA LEU A 395 13.90 -0.55 22.45
C LEU A 395 13.43 0.90 22.62
N GLY A 396 13.59 1.74 21.60
CA GLY A 396 13.08 3.10 21.65
C GLY A 396 11.56 3.17 21.65
N ARG A 397 10.85 2.10 21.25
CA ARG A 397 9.37 2.08 21.30
C ARG A 397 8.84 2.20 22.72
N PHE A 398 9.57 1.70 23.73
CA PHE A 398 9.21 1.89 25.14
C PHE A 398 9.14 3.37 25.53
N ALA A 399 10.02 4.21 24.97
CA ALA A 399 10.01 5.65 25.23
C ALA A 399 8.75 6.35 24.68
N LEU A 400 8.02 5.74 23.73
CA LEU A 400 6.77 6.29 23.20
C LEU A 400 5.55 5.97 24.06
N GLN A 401 5.65 5.03 25.01
CA GLN A 401 4.48 4.51 25.74
C GLN A 401 3.71 5.60 26.48
N ALA A 402 4.41 6.50 27.20
CA ALA A 402 3.79 7.60 27.92
C ALA A 402 3.01 8.55 26.97
N ALA A 403 3.55 8.80 25.78
CA ALA A 403 2.91 9.64 24.78
C ALA A 403 1.70 8.96 24.13
N VAL A 404 1.77 7.64 23.90
CA VAL A 404 0.63 6.83 23.41
C VAL A 404 -0.51 6.84 24.44
N VAL A 405 -0.21 6.64 25.72
CA VAL A 405 -1.20 6.72 26.81
C VAL A 405 -1.86 8.09 26.85
N ARG A 406 -1.08 9.18 26.69
CA ARG A 406 -1.60 10.56 26.70
C ARG A 406 -2.63 10.85 25.61
N ILE A 407 -2.54 10.20 24.46
CA ILE A 407 -3.48 10.38 23.34
C ILE A 407 -4.62 9.36 23.32
N ASN A 408 -4.53 8.31 24.15
CA ASN A 408 -5.50 7.24 24.16
C ASN A 408 -6.90 7.77 24.56
N GLY A 409 -7.94 7.28 23.89
CA GLY A 409 -9.33 7.73 24.08
C GLY A 409 -9.65 9.13 23.53
N LYS A 410 -8.67 9.92 23.08
CA LYS A 410 -8.91 11.28 22.57
C LYS A 410 -9.29 11.29 21.09
N ARG A 411 -10.44 11.88 20.78
CA ARG A 411 -10.94 12.11 19.42
C ARG A 411 -10.57 13.52 18.95
N ILE A 412 -10.27 13.66 17.66
CA ILE A 412 -10.13 14.97 17.03
C ILE A 412 -11.55 15.38 16.63
N HIS A 413 -12.05 16.53 17.10
CA HIS A 413 -13.28 17.11 16.56
C HIS A 413 -12.99 17.53 15.11
N LEU A 414 -13.92 17.24 14.19
CA LEU A 414 -13.73 17.46 12.75
C LEU A 414 -13.36 18.91 12.40
N ASP A 415 -13.71 19.87 13.27
CA ASP A 415 -13.41 21.29 13.11
C ASP A 415 -11.91 21.63 13.25
N ASP A 416 -11.11 20.79 13.93
CA ASP A 416 -9.67 21.01 14.14
C ASP A 416 -8.80 20.65 12.91
N TYR A 417 -9.40 20.13 11.83
CA TYR A 417 -8.67 19.86 10.58
C TYR A 417 -8.40 21.13 9.76
N TYR A 418 -9.14 22.20 10.01
CA TYR A 418 -9.19 23.40 9.18
C TYR A 418 -8.64 24.63 9.91
N ILE A 419 -7.33 24.59 10.21
CA ILE A 419 -6.47 25.78 10.24
C ILE A 419 -5.14 25.40 9.60
#